data_AF-A0A382XA46-F1
#
_entry.id   AF-A0A382XA46-F1
#
_cell.length_a   1.000
_cell.length_b   1.000
_cell.length_c   1.000
_cell.angle_alpha   90.00
_cell.angle_beta   90.00
_cell.angle_gamma   90.00
#
_symmetry.space_group_name_H-M   'P 1'
#
loop_
_entity.id
_entity.type
_entity.pdbx_description
1 polymer ?
#
loop_
_entity_poly.entity_id
_entity_poly.type
_entity_poly.pdbx_seq_one_letter_code
_entity_poly.pdbx_strand_id
1 'polypeptide(L)'
;MSQKKKKSGKTKKPNKSVAPSLNEDTMDEGKSNGIWHHWPWALLLLAVLYIVGGLMPPKAKTDLDYVAFGKLPILKGGRTKPLDSLARNSLRKISEREVVPLEGNAPDGSWGDLDKLKDTNDEGVYYRRWYQFNKRPKKLKATQWLMEVLFDPDKADKRFIFRVDHPDLAGEFNLHQKGVDLSGIQFFSFNQLREHLSKLESRSKAIAQIKQEQRDPHEKATIKLAGALHGYLQLRTG
;
A
#
# COMPACT_ATOMS: atom_id res chain seq x y z
N MET A 1 39.12 -52.52 36.99
CA MET A 1 39.26 -51.72 38.24
C MET A 1 38.44 -50.45 38.09
N SER A 2 37.31 -50.34 38.80
CA SER A 2 37.21 -49.79 40.17
C SER A 2 37.47 -48.29 40.19
N GLN A 3 36.41 -47.49 40.18
CA GLN A 3 35.74 -47.01 41.40
C GLN A 3 36.56 -45.96 42.18
N LYS A 4 36.04 -44.71 42.14
CA LYS A 4 35.26 -44.12 43.25
C LYS A 4 35.99 -43.24 44.26
N LYS A 5 35.30 -42.11 44.53
CA LYS A 5 35.21 -41.34 45.80
C LYS A 5 36.47 -40.56 46.15
N LYS A 6 36.42 -39.41 46.83
CA LYS A 6 35.45 -38.78 47.76
C LYS A 6 36.09 -37.38 48.02
N LYS A 7 35.40 -36.31 48.39
CA LYS A 7 34.94 -36.02 49.77
C LYS A 7 34.61 -34.51 49.82
N SER A 8 33.45 -34.19 50.37
CA SER A 8 33.23 -33.16 51.40
C SER A 8 31.76 -33.34 51.77
N GLY A 9 31.32 -33.65 52.98
CA GLY A 9 31.80 -33.24 54.29
C GLY A 9 30.54 -32.76 55.02
N LYS A 10 29.79 -33.70 55.63
CA LYS A 10 28.60 -33.43 56.45
C LYS A 10 29.05 -33.09 57.87
N THR A 11 28.43 -32.10 58.50
CA THR A 11 28.23 -32.05 59.96
C THR A 11 26.97 -31.24 60.31
N LYS A 12 26.10 -31.86 61.11
CA LYS A 12 24.89 -31.31 61.74
C LYS A 12 25.14 -31.19 63.25
N LYS A 13 24.37 -30.28 63.91
CA LYS A 13 23.94 -30.19 65.34
C LYS A 13 24.51 -28.96 66.10
N PRO A 14 23.91 -28.52 67.24
CA PRO A 14 22.56 -28.75 67.81
C PRO A 14 21.82 -27.51 68.40
N ASN A 15 20.49 -27.66 68.55
CA ASN A 15 19.61 -27.35 69.71
C ASN A 15 19.80 -26.08 70.59
N LYS A 16 18.73 -25.27 70.75
CA LYS A 16 18.24 -24.82 72.07
C LYS A 16 16.86 -24.14 71.98
N SER A 17 15.95 -24.64 72.81
CA SER A 17 14.66 -24.12 73.21
C SER A 17 14.79 -22.90 74.15
N VAL A 18 14.08 -21.79 73.88
CA VAL A 18 13.62 -20.81 74.89
C VAL A 18 12.37 -20.09 74.32
N ALA A 19 11.23 -20.19 75.00
CA ALA A 19 10.20 -19.15 75.02
C ALA A 19 10.45 -18.31 76.29
N PRO A 20 10.22 -16.99 76.32
CA PRO A 20 8.86 -16.50 76.59
C PRO A 20 8.50 -15.09 76.06
N SER A 21 7.23 -14.75 76.28
CA SER A 21 6.63 -13.43 76.47
C SER A 21 5.80 -12.84 75.33
N LEU A 22 4.57 -12.51 75.75
CA LEU A 22 3.42 -11.98 75.04
C LEU A 22 3.69 -10.56 74.54
N ASN A 23 3.26 -10.27 73.32
CA ASN A 23 2.80 -8.94 72.93
C ASN A 23 1.57 -9.15 72.04
N GLU A 24 0.39 -8.96 72.63
CA GLU A 24 -0.80 -8.54 71.91
C GLU A 24 -0.57 -7.13 71.32
N ASP A 25 -1.43 -6.78 70.36
CA ASP A 25 -1.62 -5.45 69.78
C ASP A 25 -0.54 -5.03 68.75
N THR A 26 -0.84 -4.82 67.48
CA THR A 26 -2.06 -4.31 66.84
C THR A 26 -2.06 -4.72 65.36
N MET A 27 -3.26 -4.94 64.82
CA MET A 27 -3.47 -4.88 63.37
C MET A 27 -3.20 -3.44 62.94
N ASP A 28 -2.06 -3.21 62.29
CA ASP A 28 -1.82 -1.96 61.59
C ASP A 28 -2.50 -2.05 60.22
N GLU A 29 -3.80 -1.69 60.18
CA GLU A 29 -4.48 -1.30 58.96
C GLU A 29 -3.76 -0.07 58.39
N GLY A 30 -2.69 -0.34 57.64
CA GLY A 30 -2.01 0.62 56.78
C GLY A 30 -2.99 1.11 55.72
N LYS A 31 -3.72 2.17 56.07
CA LYS A 31 -4.56 3.02 55.25
C LYS A 31 -3.99 3.08 53.83
N SER A 32 -4.56 2.28 52.93
CA SER A 32 -4.18 2.33 51.51
C SER A 32 -4.64 3.68 50.99
N ASN A 33 -3.66 4.58 50.83
CA ASN A 33 -3.91 5.93 50.38
C ASN A 33 -4.46 5.88 48.96
N GLY A 34 -5.78 6.03 48.81
CA GLY A 34 -6.55 6.83 47.86
C GLY A 34 -6.13 6.96 46.38
N ILE A 35 -5.16 6.19 45.89
CA ILE A 35 -4.58 6.33 44.55
C ILE A 35 -4.99 5.13 43.69
N TRP A 36 -5.16 3.96 44.31
CA TRP A 36 -5.65 2.73 43.66
C TRP A 36 -7.15 2.74 43.34
N HIS A 37 -7.91 3.76 43.72
CA HIS A 37 -9.33 3.86 43.32
C HIS A 37 -9.53 4.67 42.02
N HIS A 38 -8.57 5.50 41.63
CA HIS A 38 -8.69 6.35 40.44
C HIS A 38 -8.12 5.71 39.16
N TRP A 39 -7.47 4.54 39.24
CA TRP A 39 -7.01 3.79 38.05
C TRP A 39 -8.13 3.46 37.03
N PRO A 40 -9.40 3.18 37.41
CA PRO A 40 -10.45 2.93 36.44
C PRO A 40 -10.81 4.22 35.68
N TRP A 41 -10.78 5.37 36.36
CA TRP A 41 -10.98 6.68 35.76
C TRP A 41 -9.81 7.09 34.86
N ALA A 42 -8.58 6.76 35.25
CA ALA A 42 -7.40 6.97 34.40
C ALA A 42 -7.48 6.12 33.12
N LEU A 43 -7.88 4.85 33.22
CA LEU A 43 -8.13 4.00 32.06
C LEU A 43 -9.30 4.46 31.21
N LEU A 44 -10.39 4.91 31.84
CA LEU A 44 -11.56 5.45 31.14
C LEU A 44 -11.16 6.72 30.37
N LEU A 45 -10.39 7.61 30.98
CA LEU A 45 -9.87 8.81 30.33
C LEU A 45 -8.94 8.46 29.16
N LEU A 46 -8.08 7.45 29.32
CA LEU A 46 -7.18 6.97 28.26
C LEU A 46 -7.96 6.28 27.12
N ALA A 47 -9.00 5.52 27.44
CA ALA A 47 -9.91 4.93 26.46
C ALA A 47 -10.73 5.99 25.72
N VAL A 48 -11.22 7.01 26.42
CA VAL A 48 -11.91 8.16 25.80
C VAL A 48 -10.95 8.92 24.89
N LEU A 49 -9.72 9.21 25.32
CA LEU A 49 -8.70 9.84 24.47
C LEU A 49 -8.37 9.00 23.24
N TYR A 50 -8.30 7.67 23.38
CA TYR A 50 -8.07 6.76 22.26
C TYR A 50 -9.23 6.79 21.26
N ILE A 51 -10.48 6.75 21.74
CA ILE A 51 -11.68 6.80 20.89
C ILE A 51 -11.79 8.17 20.20
N VAL A 52 -11.61 9.27 20.94
CA VAL A 52 -11.65 10.64 20.39
C VAL A 52 -10.53 10.85 19.37
N GLY A 53 -9.34 10.31 19.62
CA GLY A 53 -8.23 10.31 18.67
C GLY A 53 -8.54 9.55 17.38
N GLY A 54 -9.33 8.47 17.46
CA GLY A 54 -9.78 7.70 16.30
C GLY A 54 -10.88 8.36 15.46
N LEU A 55 -11.62 9.32 16.03
CA LEU A 55 -12.68 10.07 15.33
C LEU A 55 -12.16 11.24 14.50
N MET A 56 -10.89 11.65 14.68
CA MET A 56 -10.30 12.72 13.86
C MET A 56 -10.09 12.25 12.42
N PRO A 57 -10.62 12.97 11.41
CA PRO A 57 -10.38 12.63 10.02
C PRO A 57 -8.88 12.73 9.69
N PRO A 58 -8.34 11.83 8.86
CA PRO A 58 -6.94 11.88 8.48
C PRO A 58 -6.65 13.18 7.72
N LYS A 59 -5.75 14.03 8.24
CA LYS A 59 -5.29 15.23 7.55
C LYS A 59 -4.54 14.86 6.27
N ALA A 60 -4.80 15.59 5.19
CA ALA A 60 -4.03 15.45 3.96
C ALA A 60 -2.57 15.87 4.22
N LYS A 61 -1.61 15.07 3.75
CA LYS A 61 -0.16 15.38 3.83
C LYS A 61 0.35 16.10 2.57
N THR A 62 -0.57 16.53 1.70
CA THR A 62 -0.32 17.14 0.39
C THR A 62 -0.93 18.53 0.36
N ASP A 63 -0.38 19.43 -0.45
CA ASP A 63 -0.84 20.84 -0.57
C ASP A 63 -2.32 20.95 -0.97
N LEU A 64 -2.87 19.92 -1.62
CA LEU A 64 -4.29 19.78 -1.95
C LEU A 64 -4.98 18.73 -1.06
N ASP A 65 -6.13 19.09 -0.49
CA ASP A 65 -6.96 18.19 0.33
C ASP A 65 -7.75 17.20 -0.53
N TYR A 66 -7.11 16.07 -0.82
CA TYR A 66 -7.72 14.96 -1.55
C TYR A 66 -8.93 14.33 -0.85
N VAL A 67 -9.06 14.46 0.46
CA VAL A 67 -10.19 13.91 1.21
C VAL A 67 -11.43 14.76 0.95
N ALA A 68 -11.29 16.08 1.01
CA ALA A 68 -12.37 17.01 0.70
C ALA A 68 -12.82 16.88 -0.77
N PHE A 69 -11.87 16.87 -1.69
CA PHE A 69 -12.15 16.73 -3.12
C PHE A 69 -12.86 15.42 -3.48
N GLY A 70 -12.45 14.30 -2.86
CA GLY A 70 -13.10 13.01 -3.07
C GLY A 70 -14.58 12.98 -2.67
N LYS A 71 -15.01 13.89 -1.78
CA LYS A 71 -16.41 14.01 -1.34
C LYS A 71 -17.27 14.87 -2.28
N LEU A 72 -16.67 15.57 -3.24
CA LEU A 72 -17.42 16.40 -4.17
C LEU A 72 -18.42 15.54 -4.96
N PRO A 73 -19.70 15.93 -5.01
CA PRO A 73 -20.72 15.16 -5.71
C PRO A 73 -20.58 15.36 -7.23
N ILE A 74 -20.66 14.26 -7.97
CA ILE A 74 -20.73 14.26 -9.44
C ILE A 74 -21.95 13.48 -9.94
N LEU A 75 -22.47 13.84 -11.10
CA LEU A 75 -23.56 13.12 -11.75
C LEU A 75 -23.00 12.01 -12.64
N LYS A 76 -23.31 10.74 -12.35
CA LYS A 76 -22.90 9.61 -13.19
C LYS A 76 -24.03 8.60 -13.33
N GLY A 77 -24.57 8.46 -14.54
CA GLY A 77 -25.68 7.56 -14.84
C GLY A 77 -26.98 7.95 -14.13
N GLY A 78 -27.25 9.26 -14.01
CA GLY A 78 -28.46 9.80 -13.36
C GLY A 78 -28.43 9.82 -11.82
N ARG A 79 -27.38 9.29 -11.17
CA ARG A 79 -27.22 9.32 -9.71
C ARG A 79 -26.03 10.19 -9.29
N THR A 80 -26.20 10.94 -8.20
CA THR A 80 -25.09 11.65 -7.55
C THR A 80 -24.20 10.64 -6.83
N LYS A 81 -22.90 10.66 -7.15
CA LYS A 81 -21.87 9.83 -6.53
C LYS A 81 -20.70 10.71 -6.09
N PRO A 82 -19.95 10.32 -5.04
CA PRO A 82 -18.73 11.03 -4.70
C PRO A 82 -17.68 10.86 -5.80
N LEU A 83 -16.87 11.89 -6.02
CA LEU A 83 -15.78 11.89 -6.97
C LEU A 83 -14.74 10.79 -6.71
N ASP A 84 -14.53 10.39 -5.44
CA ASP A 84 -13.68 9.25 -5.06
C ASP A 84 -14.12 7.95 -5.76
N SER A 85 -15.43 7.77 -5.96
CA SER A 85 -15.94 6.59 -6.68
C SER A 85 -15.54 6.62 -8.16
N LEU A 86 -15.54 7.79 -8.80
CA LEU A 86 -15.03 7.91 -10.17
C LEU A 86 -13.55 7.57 -10.20
N ALA A 87 -12.76 8.16 -9.31
CA ALA A 87 -11.32 7.95 -9.23
C ALA A 87 -10.95 6.46 -9.09
N ARG A 88 -11.57 5.75 -8.14
CA ARG A 88 -11.33 4.32 -7.92
C ARG A 88 -11.77 3.47 -9.09
N ASN A 89 -12.97 3.71 -9.62
CA ASN A 89 -13.49 2.92 -10.74
C ASN A 89 -12.64 3.11 -12.00
N SER A 90 -12.22 4.34 -12.27
CA SER A 90 -11.33 4.64 -13.39
C SER A 90 -9.97 3.98 -13.22
N LEU A 91 -9.33 4.16 -12.06
CA LEU A 91 -8.00 3.58 -11.82
C LEU A 91 -8.03 2.05 -11.84
N ARG A 92 -9.10 1.43 -11.32
CA ARG A 92 -9.28 -0.03 -11.36
C ARG A 92 -9.54 -0.53 -12.79
N LYS A 93 -10.22 0.25 -13.63
CA LYS A 93 -10.38 -0.10 -15.04
C LYS A 93 -9.06 -0.02 -15.81
N ILE A 94 -8.22 0.96 -15.49
CA ILE A 94 -6.95 1.22 -16.20
C ILE A 94 -5.83 0.29 -15.73
N SER A 95 -5.66 0.17 -14.41
CA SER A 95 -4.51 -0.49 -13.78
C SER A 95 -4.84 -1.79 -13.06
N GLU A 96 -6.13 -2.10 -12.90
CA GLU A 96 -6.64 -3.18 -12.01
C GLU A 96 -6.23 -3.04 -10.55
N ARG A 97 -5.80 -1.85 -10.15
CA ARG A 97 -5.38 -1.51 -8.81
C ARG A 97 -6.15 -0.29 -8.32
N GLU A 98 -6.16 -0.11 -7.01
CA GLU A 98 -6.78 1.07 -6.37
C GLU A 98 -5.74 2.13 -5.97
N VAL A 99 -4.45 1.86 -6.22
CA VAL A 99 -3.33 2.73 -5.86
C VAL A 99 -2.25 2.70 -6.94
N VAL A 100 -1.59 3.85 -7.12
CA VAL A 100 -0.47 4.01 -8.04
C VAL A 100 0.83 3.96 -7.25
N PRO A 101 1.76 3.05 -7.55
CA PRO A 101 3.10 3.09 -6.95
C PRO A 101 3.86 4.37 -7.32
N LEU A 102 4.50 4.98 -6.33
CA LEU A 102 5.40 6.13 -6.55
C LEU A 102 6.86 5.75 -6.39
N GLU A 103 7.14 4.81 -5.49
CA GLU A 103 8.49 4.36 -5.20
C GLU A 103 8.64 2.87 -5.49
N GLY A 104 9.88 2.48 -5.76
CA GLY A 104 10.27 1.10 -5.99
C GLY A 104 11.77 0.92 -5.93
N ASN A 105 12.24 -0.07 -6.67
CA ASN A 105 13.58 -0.62 -6.58
C ASN A 105 14.20 -0.76 -7.98
N ALA A 106 15.43 -0.31 -8.13
CA ALA A 106 16.22 -0.58 -9.33
C ALA A 106 16.99 -1.91 -9.22
N PRO A 107 17.49 -2.45 -10.34
CA PRO A 107 18.21 -3.73 -10.36
C PRO A 107 19.45 -3.78 -9.46
N ASP A 108 20.10 -2.63 -9.26
CA ASP A 108 21.25 -2.41 -8.36
C ASP A 108 20.89 -2.48 -6.86
N GLY A 109 19.61 -2.61 -6.52
CA GLY A 109 19.12 -2.63 -5.14
C GLY A 109 18.77 -1.24 -4.58
N SER A 110 19.02 -0.16 -5.32
CA SER A 110 18.66 1.19 -4.89
C SER A 110 17.15 1.37 -4.78
N TRP A 111 16.72 2.25 -3.89
CA TRP A 111 15.31 2.53 -3.60
C TRP A 111 15.03 4.00 -3.86
N GLY A 112 13.94 4.32 -4.55
CA GLY A 112 13.64 5.68 -4.95
C GLY A 112 12.33 5.84 -5.68
N ASP A 113 12.11 7.06 -6.18
CA ASP A 113 10.97 7.40 -7.03
C ASP A 113 11.08 6.66 -8.37
N LEU A 114 10.00 5.99 -8.78
CA LEU A 114 9.99 5.15 -9.98
C LEU A 114 10.27 5.93 -11.26
N ASP A 115 9.83 7.19 -11.35
CA ASP A 115 10.07 8.06 -12.51
C ASP A 115 11.59 8.27 -12.69
N LYS A 116 12.24 8.70 -11.60
CA LYS A 116 13.69 8.97 -11.57
C LYS A 116 14.53 7.71 -11.75
N LEU A 117 14.12 6.61 -11.12
CA LEU A 117 14.83 5.34 -11.24
C LEU A 117 14.77 4.83 -12.68
N LYS A 118 13.64 5.01 -13.37
CA LYS A 118 13.50 4.56 -14.75
C LYS A 118 14.40 5.35 -15.71
N ASP A 119 14.55 6.66 -15.50
CA ASP A 119 15.45 7.50 -16.31
C ASP A 119 16.92 7.05 -16.25
N THR A 120 17.32 6.40 -15.15
CA THR A 120 18.70 5.94 -14.93
C THR A 120 18.90 4.46 -15.28
N ASN A 121 17.82 3.68 -15.44
CA ASN A 121 17.87 2.22 -15.57
C ASN A 121 17.10 1.71 -16.79
N ASP A 122 17.83 1.28 -17.81
CA ASP A 122 17.25 0.69 -19.03
C ASP A 122 16.71 -0.73 -18.82
N GLU A 123 17.31 -1.48 -17.88
CA GLU A 123 16.94 -2.87 -17.57
C GLU A 123 15.57 -3.05 -16.88
N GLY A 124 14.89 -1.95 -16.57
CA GLY A 124 13.60 -1.91 -15.91
C GLY A 124 13.73 -1.75 -14.39
N VAL A 125 12.60 -1.46 -13.74
CA VAL A 125 12.53 -1.25 -12.29
C VAL A 125 11.41 -2.09 -11.69
N TYR A 126 11.48 -2.34 -10.39
CA TYR A 126 10.55 -3.21 -9.67
C TYR A 126 9.78 -2.41 -8.65
N TYR A 127 8.50 -2.71 -8.47
CA TYR A 127 7.74 -2.12 -7.36
C TYR A 127 8.29 -2.54 -6.00
N ARG A 128 8.54 -3.85 -5.82
CA ARG A 128 9.07 -4.41 -4.57
C ARG A 128 9.66 -5.78 -4.82
N ARG A 129 10.89 -6.02 -4.35
CA ARG A 129 11.49 -7.35 -4.32
C ARG A 129 11.20 -8.07 -3.00
N TRP A 130 11.20 -9.40 -3.03
CA TRP A 130 10.87 -10.25 -1.88
C TRP A 130 11.78 -10.01 -0.67
N TYR A 131 13.07 -9.70 -0.88
CA TYR A 131 14.05 -9.44 0.18
C TYR A 131 13.87 -8.06 0.86
N GLN A 132 12.99 -7.18 0.34
CA GLN A 132 12.75 -5.83 0.87
C GLN A 132 11.43 -5.73 1.64
N PHE A 133 11.10 -6.77 2.42
CA PHE A 133 9.86 -6.81 3.19
C PHE A 133 9.74 -5.69 4.24
N ASN A 134 10.84 -5.08 4.66
CA ASN A 134 10.83 -3.94 5.59
C ASN A 134 10.50 -2.59 4.93
N LYS A 135 10.55 -2.48 3.59
CA LYS A 135 10.23 -1.23 2.89
C LYS A 135 8.72 -1.02 2.79
N ARG A 136 8.30 0.25 2.94
CA ARG A 136 6.91 0.72 2.82
C ARG A 136 6.82 1.73 1.67
N PRO A 137 6.71 1.27 0.40
CA PRO A 137 6.66 2.18 -0.74
C PRO A 137 5.56 3.20 -0.61
N LYS A 138 5.88 4.45 -0.96
CA LYS A 138 4.88 5.49 -1.15
C LYS A 138 4.00 5.12 -2.34
N LYS A 139 2.71 5.41 -2.20
CA LYS A 139 1.69 5.16 -3.20
C LYS A 139 0.74 6.34 -3.24
N LEU A 140 0.24 6.63 -4.43
CA LEU A 140 -0.82 7.60 -4.67
C LEU A 140 -2.17 6.87 -4.54
N LYS A 141 -3.07 7.41 -3.72
CA LYS A 141 -4.45 6.92 -3.67
C LYS A 141 -5.19 7.29 -4.96
N ALA A 142 -6.23 6.54 -5.33
CA ALA A 142 -7.01 6.81 -6.54
C ALA A 142 -7.45 8.27 -6.69
N THR A 143 -7.98 8.88 -5.63
CA THR A 143 -8.44 10.28 -5.65
C THR A 143 -7.29 11.28 -5.81
N GLN A 144 -6.14 10.99 -5.20
CA GLN A 144 -4.93 11.81 -5.41
C GLN A 144 -4.42 11.66 -6.84
N TRP A 145 -4.50 10.46 -7.42
CA TRP A 145 -4.17 10.23 -8.82
C TRP A 145 -5.12 10.98 -9.75
N LEU A 146 -6.43 10.94 -9.50
CA LEU A 146 -7.39 11.69 -10.31
C LEU A 146 -7.14 13.20 -10.23
N MET A 147 -6.84 13.73 -9.04
CA MET A 147 -6.40 15.13 -8.92
C MET A 147 -5.19 15.42 -9.79
N GLU A 148 -4.18 14.54 -9.75
CA GLU A 148 -2.98 14.72 -10.56
C GLU A 148 -3.32 14.72 -12.05
N VAL A 149 -4.19 13.82 -12.52
CA VAL A 149 -4.67 13.81 -13.91
C VAL A 149 -5.34 15.13 -14.31
N LEU A 150 -6.12 15.73 -13.41
CA LEU A 150 -6.90 16.94 -13.70
C LEU A 150 -6.08 18.24 -13.59
N PHE A 151 -5.16 18.32 -12.63
CA PHE A 151 -4.44 19.55 -12.31
C PHE A 151 -2.97 19.55 -12.75
N ASP A 152 -2.39 18.38 -12.99
CA ASP A 152 -0.98 18.20 -13.38
C ASP A 152 -0.83 16.98 -14.31
N PRO A 153 -1.45 17.05 -15.52
CA PRO A 153 -1.51 15.91 -16.43
C PRO A 153 -0.12 15.44 -16.88
N ASP A 154 0.86 16.33 -16.99
CA ASP A 154 2.22 15.98 -17.39
C ASP A 154 2.91 15.08 -16.36
N LYS A 155 2.62 15.29 -15.07
CA LYS A 155 3.08 14.39 -14.00
C LYS A 155 2.29 13.08 -13.98
N ALA A 156 0.98 13.15 -14.23
CA ALA A 156 0.14 11.96 -14.32
C ALA A 156 0.55 11.05 -15.50
N ASP A 157 0.99 11.63 -16.62
CA ASP A 157 1.42 10.93 -17.83
C ASP A 157 2.65 10.03 -17.59
N LYS A 158 3.46 10.37 -16.58
CA LYS A 158 4.65 9.60 -16.17
C LYS A 158 4.32 8.42 -15.25
N ARG A 159 3.08 8.32 -14.77
CA ARG A 159 2.69 7.27 -13.82
C ARG A 159 2.55 5.91 -14.51
N PHE A 160 3.20 4.90 -13.95
CA PHE A 160 3.15 3.52 -14.42
C PHE A 160 1.83 2.84 -14.01
N ILE A 161 0.76 3.13 -14.74
CA ILE A 161 -0.60 2.66 -14.45
C ILE A 161 -1.17 1.74 -15.54
N PHE A 162 -0.56 1.68 -16.72
CA PHE A 162 -1.07 0.87 -17.82
C PHE A 162 -0.52 -0.54 -17.75
N ARG A 163 -1.40 -1.48 -17.44
CA ARG A 163 -1.06 -2.89 -17.30
C ARG A 163 -0.90 -3.54 -18.69
N VAL A 164 0.24 -4.18 -18.94
CA VAL A 164 0.51 -4.96 -20.15
C VAL A 164 0.76 -6.40 -19.72
N ASP A 165 -0.22 -7.25 -19.97
CA ASP A 165 -0.29 -8.63 -19.44
C ASP A 165 0.32 -9.69 -20.36
N HIS A 166 0.60 -9.34 -21.62
CA HIS A 166 0.98 -10.31 -22.64
C HIS A 166 2.37 -9.99 -23.20
N PRO A 167 3.31 -10.95 -23.23
CA PRO A 167 4.67 -10.72 -23.74
C PRO A 167 4.67 -10.29 -25.21
N ASP A 168 3.84 -10.93 -26.04
CA ASP A 168 3.74 -10.60 -27.47
C ASP A 168 3.26 -9.16 -27.70
N LEU A 169 2.38 -8.64 -26.83
CA LEU A 169 1.90 -7.26 -26.91
C LEU A 169 3.05 -6.28 -26.65
N ALA A 170 3.89 -6.56 -25.65
CA ALA A 170 5.07 -5.74 -25.39
C ALA A 170 6.07 -5.77 -26.56
N GLY A 171 6.24 -6.94 -27.20
CA GLY A 171 7.07 -7.09 -28.40
C GLY A 171 6.53 -6.35 -29.62
N GLU A 172 5.24 -6.48 -29.93
CA GLU A 172 4.60 -5.87 -31.13
C GLU A 172 4.69 -4.35 -31.12
N PHE A 173 4.55 -3.75 -29.94
CA PHE A 173 4.61 -2.31 -29.76
C PHE A 173 6.03 -1.82 -29.44
N ASN A 174 7.06 -2.67 -29.58
CA ASN A 174 8.45 -2.31 -29.30
C ASN A 174 8.63 -1.64 -27.92
N LEU A 175 7.88 -2.12 -26.91
CA LEU A 175 7.97 -1.65 -25.53
C LEU A 175 9.25 -2.19 -24.86
N HIS A 176 10.39 -2.17 -25.57
CA HIS A 176 11.70 -2.67 -25.17
C HIS A 176 12.23 -1.98 -23.92
N GLN A 177 11.80 -0.73 -23.68
CA GLN A 177 11.95 -0.09 -22.39
C GLN A 177 11.04 -0.76 -21.37
N LYS A 178 11.55 -1.78 -20.69
CA LYS A 178 10.84 -2.49 -19.61
C LYS A 178 10.20 -1.47 -18.66
N GLY A 179 8.90 -1.62 -18.46
CA GLY A 179 8.13 -0.81 -17.53
C GLY A 179 8.49 -1.12 -16.07
N VAL A 180 7.57 -0.83 -15.16
CA VAL A 180 7.70 -1.23 -13.77
C VAL A 180 7.16 -2.65 -13.62
N ASP A 181 8.02 -3.58 -13.20
CA ASP A 181 7.59 -4.93 -12.85
C ASP A 181 6.91 -4.94 -11.48
N LEU A 182 5.73 -5.55 -11.47
CA LEU A 182 5.00 -5.89 -10.27
C LEU A 182 4.67 -7.37 -10.31
N SER A 183 5.55 -8.19 -9.72
CA SER A 183 5.31 -9.62 -9.56
C SER A 183 5.11 -10.32 -10.92
N GLY A 184 5.89 -9.93 -11.94
CA GLY A 184 5.82 -10.47 -13.29
C GLY A 184 4.85 -9.75 -14.22
N ILE A 185 4.08 -8.77 -13.73
CA ILE A 185 3.20 -7.94 -14.54
C ILE A 185 3.91 -6.61 -14.82
N GLN A 186 3.97 -6.21 -16.08
CA GLN A 186 4.61 -4.97 -16.51
C GLN A 186 3.60 -3.81 -16.54
N PHE A 187 3.99 -2.69 -15.95
CA PHE A 187 3.22 -1.44 -15.96
C PHE A 187 3.97 -0.35 -16.70
N PHE A 188 3.29 0.29 -17.64
CA PHE A 188 3.83 1.36 -18.48
C PHE A 188 3.18 2.70 -18.16
N SER A 189 3.90 3.78 -18.47
CA SER A 189 3.37 5.14 -18.38
C SER A 189 2.63 5.53 -19.66
N PHE A 190 1.83 6.60 -19.61
CA PHE A 190 1.17 7.12 -20.80
C PHE A 190 2.20 7.57 -21.84
N ASN A 191 3.27 8.24 -21.39
CA ASN A 191 4.33 8.73 -22.26
C ASN A 191 5.00 7.61 -23.08
N GLN A 192 5.19 6.43 -22.47
CA GLN A 192 5.75 5.27 -23.17
C GLN A 192 4.80 4.69 -24.24
N LEU A 193 3.49 4.88 -24.08
CA LEU A 193 2.48 4.31 -24.98
C LEU A 193 2.00 5.32 -26.03
N ARG A 194 2.33 6.60 -25.88
CA ARG A 194 1.83 7.71 -26.71
C ARG A 194 2.10 7.51 -28.20
N GLU A 195 3.31 7.10 -28.56
CA GLU A 195 3.72 6.89 -29.96
C GLU A 195 2.99 5.73 -30.63
N HIS A 196 2.49 4.79 -29.83
CA HIS A 196 1.85 3.56 -30.29
C HIS A 196 0.32 3.64 -30.31
N LEU A 197 -0.26 4.74 -29.84
CA LEU A 197 -1.70 4.89 -29.67
C LEU A 197 -2.46 4.68 -30.98
N SER A 198 -1.99 5.27 -32.09
CA SER A 198 -2.64 5.17 -33.39
C SER A 198 -2.70 3.73 -33.93
N LYS A 199 -1.59 2.99 -33.79
CA LYS A 199 -1.49 1.57 -34.15
C LYS A 199 -2.40 0.72 -33.27
N LEU A 200 -2.37 0.96 -31.96
CA LEU A 200 -3.18 0.25 -30.99
C LEU A 200 -4.69 0.46 -31.20
N GLU A 201 -5.11 1.69 -31.46
CA GLU A 201 -6.51 2.02 -31.74
C GLU A 201 -7.00 1.36 -33.04
N SER A 202 -6.19 1.42 -34.09
CA SER A 202 -6.52 0.79 -35.37
C SER A 202 -6.66 -0.73 -35.22
N ARG A 203 -5.74 -1.36 -34.49
CA ARG A 203 -5.80 -2.80 -34.18
C ARG A 203 -7.01 -3.13 -33.30
N SER A 204 -7.26 -2.34 -32.26
CA SER A 204 -8.42 -2.54 -31.38
C SER A 204 -9.75 -2.44 -32.13
N LYS A 205 -9.88 -1.54 -33.12
CA LYS A 205 -11.07 -1.43 -33.97
C LYS A 205 -11.28 -2.66 -34.85
N ALA A 206 -10.20 -3.23 -35.40
CA ALA A 206 -10.26 -4.46 -36.16
C ALA A 206 -10.70 -5.66 -35.29
N ILE A 207 -10.11 -5.81 -34.11
CA ILE A 207 -10.46 -6.89 -33.16
C ILE A 207 -11.89 -6.74 -32.62
N ALA A 208 -12.40 -5.51 -32.50
CA ALA A 208 -13.76 -5.26 -32.03
C ALA A 208 -14.84 -5.93 -32.89
N GLN A 209 -14.55 -6.21 -34.17
CA GLN A 209 -15.45 -6.93 -35.09
C GLN A 209 -15.51 -8.44 -34.82
N ILE A 210 -14.48 -8.99 -34.17
CA ILE A 210 -14.41 -10.40 -33.77
C ILE A 210 -15.27 -10.58 -32.52
N LYS A 211 -16.09 -11.63 -32.46
CA LYS A 211 -16.88 -11.96 -31.26
C LYS A 211 -15.96 -12.24 -30.07
N GLN A 212 -16.33 -11.80 -28.87
CA GLN A 212 -15.46 -11.87 -27.69
C GLN A 212 -14.98 -13.29 -27.37
N GLU A 213 -15.78 -14.30 -27.68
CA GLU A 213 -15.51 -15.72 -27.46
C GLU A 213 -14.44 -16.27 -28.41
N GLN A 214 -14.35 -15.68 -29.61
CA GLN A 214 -13.39 -16.07 -30.65
C GLN A 214 -12.04 -15.35 -30.53
N ARG A 215 -11.97 -14.32 -29.67
CA ARG A 215 -10.74 -13.55 -29.48
C ARG A 215 -9.69 -14.35 -28.73
N ASP A 216 -8.46 -14.33 -29.24
CA ASP A 216 -7.33 -14.92 -28.55
C ASP A 216 -6.90 -14.08 -27.32
N PRO A 217 -6.03 -14.60 -26.43
CA PRO A 217 -5.56 -13.87 -25.26
C PRO A 217 -4.85 -12.54 -25.58
N HIS A 218 -4.08 -12.49 -26.67
CA HIS A 218 -3.35 -11.31 -27.12
C HIS A 218 -4.30 -10.22 -27.63
N GLU A 219 -5.32 -10.60 -28.40
CA GLU A 219 -6.39 -9.72 -28.87
C GLU A 219 -7.22 -9.12 -27.72
N LYS A 220 -7.54 -9.95 -26.71
CA LYS A 220 -8.18 -9.50 -25.47
C LYS A 220 -7.31 -8.48 -24.73
N ALA A 221 -6.01 -8.73 -24.61
CA ALA A 221 -5.06 -7.80 -23.99
C ALA A 221 -4.97 -6.48 -24.76
N THR A 222 -4.96 -6.53 -26.10
CA THR A 222 -4.94 -5.36 -26.99
C THR A 222 -6.16 -4.46 -26.76
N ILE A 223 -7.38 -5.03 -26.78
CA ILE A 223 -8.63 -4.28 -26.52
C ILE A 223 -8.62 -3.68 -25.11
N LYS A 224 -8.16 -4.45 -24.12
CA LYS A 224 -8.10 -4.01 -22.73
C LYS A 224 -7.17 -2.80 -22.56
N LEU A 225 -5.97 -2.87 -23.13
CA LEU A 225 -5.01 -1.77 -23.10
C LEU A 225 -5.54 -0.53 -23.83
N ALA A 226 -6.13 -0.71 -25.01
CA ALA A 226 -6.76 0.38 -25.77
C ALA A 226 -7.89 1.05 -24.99
N GLY A 227 -8.75 0.25 -24.34
CA GLY A 227 -9.83 0.76 -23.50
C GLY A 227 -9.34 1.49 -22.24
N ALA A 228 -8.22 1.06 -21.68
CA ALA A 228 -7.56 1.74 -20.56
C ALA A 228 -7.00 3.11 -21.00
N LEU A 229 -6.30 3.17 -22.13
CA LEU A 229 -5.77 4.41 -22.70
C LEU A 229 -6.88 5.40 -23.07
N HIS A 230 -7.93 4.92 -23.73
CA HIS A 230 -9.07 5.77 -24.07
C HIS A 230 -9.75 6.34 -22.81
N GLY A 231 -9.96 5.51 -21.79
CA GLY A 231 -10.52 5.95 -20.51
C GLY A 231 -9.64 6.97 -19.78
N TYR A 232 -8.32 6.83 -19.88
CA TYR A 232 -7.37 7.80 -19.34
C TYR A 232 -7.44 9.14 -20.06
N LEU A 233 -7.42 9.12 -21.40
CA LEU A 233 -7.50 10.32 -22.24
C LEU A 233 -8.77 11.12 -21.96
N GLN A 234 -9.92 10.46 -21.82
CA GLN A 234 -11.17 11.13 -21.45
C GLN A 234 -11.09 11.90 -20.13
N LEU A 235 -10.37 11.37 -19.13
CA LEU A 235 -10.20 12.03 -17.84
C LEU A 235 -9.19 13.17 -17.92
N ARG A 236 -8.18 13.05 -18.78
CA ARG A 236 -7.14 14.06 -18.99
C ARG A 236 -7.64 15.27 -19.76
N THR A 237 -8.51 15.08 -20.75
CA THR A 237 -8.96 16.15 -21.67
C THR A 237 -10.28 16.80 -21.26
N GLY A 238 -11.03 16.18 -20.34
CA GLY A 238 -12.34 16.66 -19.89
C GLY A 238 -12.23 17.61 -18.72
#